data_AF-A0A1H7BRN2-F1
#
_entry.id   AF-A0A1H7BRN2-F1
#
_cell.length_a   1.000
_cell.length_b   1.000
_cell.length_c   1.000
_cell.angle_alpha   90.00
_cell.angle_beta   90.00
_cell.angle_gamma   90.00
#
_symmetry.space_group_name_H-M   'P 1'
#
loop_
_entity.id
_entity.type
_entity.pdbx_description
1 polymer ?
#
loop_
_entity_poly.entity_id
_entity_poly.type
_entity_poly.pdbx_seq_one_letter_code
_entity_poly.pdbx_strand_id
1 'polypeptide(L)'
;MQIKIDEDLILLGLKGKEKEEILSQMADKLFQCGYVKDSYKSAVIAREKVFATGLPTASYGVAIPHTDIVHVNEPTICMARFEQAVDFVIMGEETETISVKLAFMMAMKEQHAQLGVLQKLMAILQDQTALAYLAEEKNKRDIKSFMLDKLGIEEK
;
A
#
# COMPACT_ATOMS: atom_id res chain seq x y z
N MET A 1 0.06 -14.59 -13.50
CA MET A 1 1.07 -14.67 -12.42
C MET A 1 0.39 -14.27 -11.10
N GLN A 2 0.66 -14.95 -9.98
CA GLN A 2 -0.14 -14.80 -8.75
C GLN A 2 0.56 -13.84 -7.76
N ILE A 3 -0.20 -12.92 -7.17
CA ILE A 3 0.28 -11.98 -6.16
C ILE A 3 0.63 -12.73 -4.89
N LYS A 4 1.68 -12.30 -4.21
CA LYS A 4 2.04 -12.78 -2.87
C LYS A 4 1.67 -11.73 -1.83
N ILE A 5 1.17 -12.16 -0.69
CA ILE A 5 1.10 -11.35 0.53
C ILE A 5 2.11 -11.93 1.50
N ASP A 6 3.10 -11.13 1.87
CA ASP A 6 4.18 -11.54 2.77
C ASP A 6 3.99 -10.86 4.14
N GLU A 7 4.13 -11.65 5.20
CA GLU A 7 4.05 -11.16 6.58
C GLU A 7 5.11 -10.09 6.87
N ASP A 8 6.28 -10.19 6.24
CA ASP A 8 7.35 -9.21 6.36
C ASP A 8 6.97 -7.83 5.78
N LEU A 9 6.03 -7.80 4.83
CA LEU A 9 5.54 -6.58 4.20
C LEU A 9 4.37 -5.92 4.94
N ILE A 10 4.01 -6.43 6.12
CA ILE A 10 3.04 -5.83 7.03
C ILE A 10 3.80 -5.00 8.06
N LEU A 11 3.83 -3.69 7.87
CA LEU A 11 4.56 -2.73 8.68
C LEU A 11 3.61 -2.06 9.68
N LEU A 12 3.81 -2.32 10.97
CA LEU A 12 2.95 -1.79 12.03
C LEU A 12 3.71 -0.72 12.82
N GLY A 13 3.11 0.46 12.99
CA GLY A 13 3.72 1.57 13.72
C GLY A 13 4.87 2.22 12.95
N LEU A 14 4.74 2.33 11.62
CA LEU A 14 5.73 2.99 10.79
C LEU A 14 5.80 4.48 11.15
N LYS A 15 7.02 4.98 11.40
CA LYS A 15 7.26 6.38 11.79
C LYS A 15 7.70 7.18 10.58
N GLY A 16 7.15 8.38 10.43
CA GLY A 16 7.56 9.35 9.44
C GLY A 16 6.76 10.63 9.63
N LYS A 17 7.36 11.77 9.30
CA LYS A 17 6.68 13.08 9.34
C LYS A 17 6.13 13.48 7.99
N GLU A 18 6.77 13.02 6.92
CA GLU A 18 6.44 13.35 5.55
C GLU A 18 6.18 12.08 4.73
N LYS A 19 5.34 12.20 3.70
CA LYS A 19 4.97 11.08 2.83
C LYS A 19 6.21 10.45 2.20
N GLU A 20 7.22 11.23 1.83
CA GLU A 20 8.47 10.75 1.25
C GLU A 20 9.23 9.80 2.18
N GLU A 21 9.24 10.06 3.49
CA GLU A 21 9.88 9.19 4.48
C GLU A 21 9.15 7.85 4.60
N ILE A 22 7.81 7.88 4.61
CA ILE A 22 6.97 6.69 4.62
C ILE A 22 7.18 5.87 3.34
N LEU A 23 7.11 6.51 2.18
CA LEU A 23 7.29 5.85 0.88
C LEU A 23 8.69 5.25 0.75
N SER A 24 9.72 5.95 1.22
CA SER A 24 11.09 5.42 1.23
C SER A 24 11.18 4.14 2.06
N GLN A 25 10.63 4.12 3.27
CA GLN A 25 10.69 2.95 4.16
C GLN A 25 9.91 1.75 3.60
N MET A 26 8.72 1.98 3.04
CA MET A 26 7.95 0.93 2.39
C MET A 26 8.68 0.36 1.16
N ALA A 27 9.24 1.22 0.31
CA ALA A 27 10.02 0.81 -0.85
C ALA A 27 11.32 0.08 -0.46
N ASP A 28 11.99 0.51 0.60
CA ASP A 28 13.16 -0.18 1.16
C ASP A 28 12.81 -1.60 1.61
N LYS A 29 11.68 -1.77 2.30
CA LYS A 29 11.24 -3.10 2.72
C LYS A 29 10.93 -4.00 1.52
N LEU A 30 10.24 -3.48 0.51
CA LEU A 30 9.98 -4.22 -0.74
C LEU A 30 11.29 -4.64 -1.42
N PHE A 31 12.30 -3.76 -1.46
CA PHE A 31 13.60 -4.04 -2.06
C PHE A 31 14.38 -5.09 -1.27
N GLN A 32 14.44 -4.95 0.06
CA GLN A 32 15.11 -5.91 0.95
C GLN A 32 14.53 -7.32 0.86
N CYS A 33 13.21 -7.43 0.67
CA CYS A 33 12.52 -8.70 0.46
C CYS A 33 12.57 -9.21 -1.00
N GLY A 34 13.22 -8.47 -1.92
CA GLY A 34 13.46 -8.89 -3.31
C GLY A 34 12.31 -8.64 -4.29
N TYR A 35 11.21 -8.03 -3.87
CA TYR A 35 10.02 -7.82 -4.70
C TYR A 35 10.19 -6.76 -5.77
N VAL A 36 11.07 -5.80 -5.55
CA VAL A 36 11.28 -4.66 -6.45
C VAL A 36 12.77 -4.43 -6.71
N LYS A 37 13.06 -3.66 -7.76
CA LYS A 37 14.41 -3.21 -8.09
C LYS A 37 14.80 -2.00 -7.25
N ASP A 38 16.09 -1.71 -7.18
CA ASP A 38 16.66 -0.52 -6.54
C ASP A 38 16.03 0.80 -7.03
N SER A 39 15.69 0.85 -8.33
CA SER A 39 15.01 1.97 -8.97
C SER A 39 13.57 2.24 -8.48
N TYR A 40 12.93 1.30 -7.78
CA TYR A 40 11.52 1.41 -7.39
C TYR A 40 11.27 2.57 -6.42
N LYS A 41 12.16 2.78 -5.44
CA LYS A 41 12.01 3.85 -4.45
C LYS A 41 11.93 5.23 -5.11
N SER A 42 12.92 5.54 -5.96
CA SER A 42 12.94 6.82 -6.67
C SER A 42 11.71 6.97 -7.56
N ALA A 43 11.28 5.89 -8.21
CA ALA A 43 10.15 5.91 -9.14
C ALA A 43 8.80 6.11 -8.44
N VAL A 44 8.55 5.46 -7.30
CA VAL A 44 7.29 5.62 -6.55
C VAL A 44 7.18 7.01 -5.92
N ILE A 45 8.27 7.54 -5.38
CA ILE A 45 8.31 8.91 -4.82
C ILE A 45 8.10 9.95 -5.92
N ALA A 46 8.78 9.81 -7.06
CA ALA A 46 8.61 10.73 -8.19
C ALA A 46 7.19 10.69 -8.74
N ARG A 47 6.60 9.49 -8.83
CA ARG A 47 5.24 9.33 -9.33
C ARG A 47 4.21 9.91 -8.36
N GLU A 48 4.33 9.71 -7.05
CA GLU A 48 3.40 10.26 -6.06
C GLU A 48 3.32 11.79 -6.12
N LYS A 49 4.43 12.46 -6.46
CA LYS A 49 4.47 13.92 -6.61
C LYS A 49 3.63 14.43 -7.79
N VAL A 50 3.46 13.61 -8.83
CA VAL A 50 2.73 13.97 -10.06
C VAL A 50 1.33 13.39 -10.07
N PHE A 51 1.16 12.20 -9.51
CA PHE A 51 -0.07 11.41 -9.50
C PHE A 51 -0.33 10.94 -8.08
N ALA A 52 -0.92 11.83 -7.30
CA ALA A 52 -1.25 11.61 -5.90
C ALA A 52 -2.16 10.38 -5.70
N THR A 53 -1.98 9.70 -4.56
CA THR A 53 -2.70 8.45 -4.26
C THR A 53 -3.43 8.46 -2.92
N GLY A 54 -3.57 9.62 -2.26
CA GLY A 54 -4.40 9.78 -1.08
C GLY A 54 -5.88 9.55 -1.39
N LEU A 55 -6.56 8.76 -0.58
CA LEU A 55 -7.95 8.36 -0.74
C LEU A 55 -8.74 8.71 0.53
N PRO A 56 -9.76 9.57 0.43
CA PRO A 56 -10.74 9.74 1.49
C PRO A 56 -11.60 8.48 1.61
N THR A 57 -11.61 7.90 2.81
CA THR A 57 -12.54 6.82 3.18
C THR A 57 -13.40 7.28 4.36
N ALA A 58 -14.43 6.52 4.71
CA ALA A 58 -15.32 6.87 5.81
C ALA A 58 -14.65 6.84 7.20
N SER A 59 -13.53 6.11 7.36
CA SER A 59 -12.92 5.87 8.68
C SER A 59 -11.51 6.41 8.82
N TYR A 60 -10.64 6.22 7.82
CA TYR A 60 -9.24 6.64 7.87
C TYR A 60 -8.80 7.20 6.52
N GLY A 61 -7.89 8.18 6.50
CA GLY A 61 -7.17 8.48 5.27
C GLY A 61 -6.32 7.27 4.86
N VAL A 62 -6.39 6.88 3.58
CA VAL A 62 -5.61 5.77 3.02
C VAL A 62 -4.76 6.28 1.86
N ALA A 63 -3.58 5.69 1.63
CA ALA A 63 -2.83 5.88 0.39
C ALA A 63 -2.59 4.55 -0.34
N ILE A 64 -2.56 4.57 -1.67
CA ILE A 64 -2.26 3.39 -2.51
C ILE A 64 -1.07 3.62 -3.46
N PRO A 65 0.12 3.96 -2.93
CA PRO A 65 1.26 4.33 -3.76
C PRO A 65 1.72 3.16 -4.63
N HIS A 66 2.05 3.44 -5.88
CA HIS A 66 2.51 2.45 -6.85
C HIS A 66 3.34 3.15 -7.94
N THR A 67 4.03 2.38 -8.77
CA THR A 67 4.78 2.90 -9.92
C THR A 67 4.82 1.86 -11.04
N ASP A 68 5.56 2.14 -12.12
CA ASP A 68 5.57 1.35 -13.33
C ASP A 68 6.17 -0.05 -13.14
N ILE A 69 5.63 -1.01 -13.88
CA ILE A 69 5.95 -2.45 -13.78
C ILE A 69 7.42 -2.78 -14.04
N VAL A 70 8.15 -1.89 -14.73
CA VAL A 70 9.58 -2.07 -15.04
C VAL A 70 10.44 -2.12 -13.78
N HIS A 71 9.96 -1.55 -12.67
CA HIS A 71 10.63 -1.51 -11.38
C HIS A 71 10.33 -2.73 -10.49
N VAL A 72 9.50 -3.67 -10.95
CA VAL A 72 8.98 -4.77 -10.13
C VAL A 72 9.56 -6.12 -10.57
N ASN A 73 10.09 -6.88 -9.60
CA ASN A 73 10.57 -8.24 -9.82
C ASN A 73 9.41 -9.24 -9.66
N GLU A 74 8.64 -9.12 -8.58
CA GLU A 74 7.51 -9.98 -8.25
C GLU A 74 6.32 -9.16 -7.72
N PRO A 75 5.08 -9.52 -8.08
CA PRO A 75 3.92 -8.75 -7.69
C PRO A 75 3.54 -8.98 -6.22
N THR A 76 3.33 -7.92 -5.46
CA THR A 76 3.02 -7.95 -4.03
C THR A 76 2.33 -6.67 -3.57
N ILE A 77 1.83 -6.68 -2.33
CA ILE A 77 1.29 -5.50 -1.64
C ILE A 77 2.01 -5.37 -0.29
N CYS A 78 2.59 -4.20 -0.04
CA CYS A 78 3.11 -3.82 1.27
C CYS A 78 2.08 -2.95 2.00
N MET A 79 1.61 -3.42 3.14
CA MET A 79 0.71 -2.67 4.01
C MET A 79 1.53 -1.97 5.09
N ALA A 80 1.26 -0.68 5.31
CA ALA A 80 1.81 0.07 6.42
C ALA A 80 0.72 0.74 7.24
N ARG A 81 0.79 0.59 8.56
CA ARG A 81 0.05 1.38 9.54
C ARG A 81 1.00 2.38 10.18
N PHE A 82 0.65 3.66 10.11
CA PHE A 82 1.51 4.72 10.62
C PHE A 82 1.29 4.93 12.11
N GLU A 83 2.34 5.30 12.82
CA GLU A 83 2.23 5.70 14.23
C GLU A 83 1.48 7.03 14.37
N GLN A 84 1.82 7.99 13.52
CA GLN A 84 1.13 9.28 13.38
C GLN A 84 0.63 9.42 11.95
N ALA A 85 -0.52 10.06 11.77
CA ALA A 85 -1.04 10.30 10.43
C ALA A 85 -0.12 11.27 9.67
N VAL A 86 0.03 11.04 8.37
CA VAL A 86 0.88 11.84 7.48
C VAL A 86 0.02 12.34 6.33
N ASP A 87 0.18 13.60 5.95
CA ASP A 87 -0.64 14.20 4.90
C ASP A 87 -0.19 13.72 3.50
N PHE A 88 -1.17 13.25 2.72
CA PHE A 88 -1.02 12.93 1.31
C PHE A 88 -1.98 13.81 0.51
N VAL A 89 -1.59 14.19 -0.71
CA VAL A 89 -2.51 14.88 -1.63
C VAL A 89 -3.61 13.89 -2.03
N ILE A 90 -4.85 14.35 -2.08
CA ILE A 90 -5.99 13.55 -2.49
C ILE A 90 -5.83 13.22 -3.99
N MET A 91 -6.09 11.98 -4.35
CA MET A 91 -6.04 11.51 -5.72
C MET A 91 -7.01 12.33 -6.59
N GLY A 92 -6.49 12.93 -7.65
CA GLY A 92 -7.25 13.79 -8.57
C GLY A 92 -7.20 15.28 -8.22
N GLU A 93 -6.69 15.63 -7.04
CA GLU A 93 -6.53 17.01 -6.58
C GLU A 93 -5.08 17.49 -6.76
N GLU A 94 -4.89 18.82 -6.82
CA GLU A 94 -3.56 19.43 -6.94
C GLU A 94 -2.90 19.69 -5.58
N THR A 95 -3.68 20.16 -4.61
CA THR A 95 -3.16 20.63 -3.31
C THR A 95 -3.93 20.16 -2.10
N GLU A 96 -5.19 19.73 -2.25
CA GLU A 96 -5.98 19.27 -1.12
C GLU A 96 -5.39 17.99 -0.55
N THR A 97 -5.25 17.93 0.77
CA THR A 97 -4.60 16.81 1.46
C THR A 97 -5.56 16.09 2.40
N ILE A 98 -5.27 14.81 2.62
CA ILE A 98 -5.88 14.01 3.67
C ILE A 98 -4.81 13.42 4.59
N SER A 99 -5.10 13.38 5.89
CA SER A 99 -4.23 12.75 6.87
C SER A 99 -4.37 11.22 6.79
N VAL A 100 -3.37 10.58 6.21
CA VAL A 100 -3.32 9.14 5.96
C VAL A 100 -2.79 8.40 7.17
N LYS A 101 -3.46 7.31 7.56
CA LYS A 101 -3.03 6.41 8.64
C LYS A 101 -2.67 5.00 8.16
N LEU A 102 -3.16 4.61 6.98
CA LEU A 102 -2.88 3.32 6.35
C LEU A 102 -2.38 3.53 4.92
N ALA A 103 -1.37 2.79 4.50
CA ALA A 103 -0.96 2.75 3.11
C ALA A 103 -0.84 1.31 2.61
N PHE A 104 -1.22 1.10 1.35
CA PHE A 104 -1.11 -0.17 0.64
C PHE A 104 -0.26 0.06 -0.61
N MET A 105 1.05 -0.06 -0.48
CA MET A 105 1.98 0.13 -1.60
C MET A 105 1.94 -1.09 -2.52
N MET A 106 1.56 -0.88 -3.78
CA MET A 106 1.35 -1.96 -4.74
C MET A 106 2.53 -2.07 -5.70
N ALA A 107 3.22 -3.21 -5.68
CA ALA A 107 4.22 -3.55 -6.69
C ALA A 107 3.58 -4.54 -7.67
N MET A 108 3.28 -4.10 -8.90
CA MET A 108 2.55 -4.89 -9.90
C MET A 108 3.42 -5.15 -11.12
N LYS A 109 3.25 -6.30 -11.78
CA LYS A 109 4.06 -6.69 -12.95
C LYS A 109 3.25 -6.88 -14.24
N GLU A 110 1.93 -6.76 -14.17
CA GLU A 110 1.01 -6.87 -15.31
C GLU A 110 -0.10 -5.82 -15.16
N GLN A 111 -0.29 -4.98 -16.18
CA GLN A 111 -1.30 -3.91 -16.17
C GLN A 111 -2.73 -4.45 -16.05
N HIS A 112 -3.03 -5.63 -16.60
CA HIS A 112 -4.37 -6.22 -16.52
C HIS A 112 -4.67 -6.89 -15.18
N ALA A 113 -3.68 -7.56 -14.58
CA ALA A 113 -3.81 -8.12 -13.23
C ALA A 113 -4.01 -7.04 -12.16
N GLN A 114 -3.54 -5.81 -12.43
CA GLN A 114 -3.70 -4.67 -11.55
C GLN A 114 -5.15 -4.29 -11.32
N LEU A 115 -6.03 -4.36 -12.33
CA LEU A 115 -7.42 -3.91 -12.20
C LEU A 115 -8.23 -4.78 -11.24
N GLY A 116 -8.15 -6.09 -11.36
CA GLY A 116 -8.92 -7.00 -10.48
C GLY A 116 -8.50 -6.88 -9.02
N VAL A 117 -7.22 -6.70 -8.77
CA VAL A 117 -6.68 -6.56 -7.41
C VAL A 117 -6.98 -5.19 -6.85
N LEU A 118 -6.88 -4.14 -7.67
CA LEU A 118 -7.29 -2.80 -7.29
C LEU A 118 -8.78 -2.77 -6.93
N GLN A 119 -9.67 -3.41 -7.70
CA GLN A 119 -11.09 -3.49 -7.38
C GLN A 119 -11.35 -4.14 -6.01
N LYS A 120 -10.69 -5.26 -5.72
CA LYS A 120 -10.82 -5.94 -4.41
C LYS A 120 -10.23 -5.09 -3.28
N LEU A 121 -9.09 -4.43 -3.51
CA LEU A 121 -8.52 -3.50 -2.55
C LEU A 121 -9.48 -2.35 -2.28
N MET A 122 -10.06 -1.72 -3.31
CA MET A 122 -11.05 -0.66 -3.15
C MET A 122 -12.27 -1.12 -2.35
N ALA A 123 -12.74 -2.36 -2.56
CA ALA A 123 -13.81 -2.93 -1.75
C ALA A 123 -13.42 -3.05 -0.26
N ILE A 124 -12.18 -3.43 0.04
CA ILE A 124 -11.65 -3.42 1.42
C ILE A 124 -11.63 -1.98 1.98
N LEU A 125 -11.16 -1.00 1.19
CA LEU A 125 -11.04 0.39 1.64
C LEU A 125 -12.40 1.10 1.83
N GLN A 126 -13.46 0.59 1.22
CA GLN A 126 -14.83 1.10 1.39
C GLN A 126 -15.57 0.42 2.54
N ASP A 127 -15.08 -0.72 3.01
CA ASP A 127 -15.63 -1.47 4.15
C ASP A 127 -15.00 -0.95 5.46
N GLN A 128 -15.80 -0.23 6.24
CA GLN A 128 -15.37 0.36 7.52
C GLN A 128 -14.95 -0.71 8.53
N THR A 129 -15.60 -1.88 8.52
CA THR A 129 -15.24 -2.98 9.43
C THR A 129 -13.91 -3.58 9.03
N ALA A 130 -13.67 -3.76 7.73
CA ALA A 130 -12.39 -4.22 7.20
C ALA A 130 -11.25 -3.24 7.51
N LEU A 131 -11.47 -1.94 7.29
CA LEU A 131 -10.48 -0.91 7.59
C LEU A 131 -10.18 -0.80 9.09
N ALA A 132 -11.20 -0.83 9.95
CA ALA A 132 -11.02 -0.83 11.40
C ALA A 132 -10.18 -2.03 11.86
N TYR A 133 -10.47 -3.21 11.33
CA TYR A 133 -9.67 -4.41 11.61
C TYR A 133 -8.19 -4.21 11.25
N LEU A 134 -7.91 -3.73 10.03
CA LEU A 134 -6.54 -3.44 9.57
C LEU A 134 -5.86 -2.31 10.35
N ALA A 135 -6.64 -1.36 10.87
CA ALA A 135 -6.13 -0.26 11.70
C ALA A 135 -5.79 -0.69 13.13
N GLU A 136 -6.37 -1.77 13.65
CA GLU A 136 -6.24 -2.15 15.07
C GLU A 136 -5.49 -3.46 15.31
N GLU A 137 -5.57 -4.43 14.40
CA GLU A 137 -4.94 -5.75 14.55
C GLU A 137 -3.42 -5.62 14.72
N LYS A 138 -2.84 -6.45 15.59
CA LYS A 138 -1.41 -6.45 15.94
C LYS A 138 -0.71 -7.71 15.45
N ASN A 139 -1.44 -8.79 15.22
CA ASN A 139 -0.89 -10.02 14.68
C ASN A 139 -0.79 -9.93 13.15
N LYS A 140 0.45 -9.90 12.64
CA LYS A 140 0.70 -9.83 11.19
C LYS A 140 0.19 -11.05 10.44
N ARG A 141 0.13 -12.24 11.06
CA ARG A 141 -0.42 -13.45 10.44
C ARG A 141 -1.91 -13.33 10.20
N ASP A 142 -2.63 -12.75 11.15
CA ASP A 142 -4.07 -12.58 11.05
C ASP A 142 -4.39 -11.52 9.98
N ILE A 143 -3.62 -10.42 9.94
CA ILE A 143 -3.68 -9.41 8.86
C ILE A 143 -3.38 -10.04 7.49
N LYS A 144 -2.31 -10.84 7.38
CA LYS A 144 -1.96 -11.56 6.15
C LYS A 144 -3.11 -12.45 5.69
N SER A 145 -3.65 -13.27 6.60
CA SER A 145 -4.76 -14.19 6.31
C SER A 145 -6.01 -13.43 5.86
N PHE A 146 -6.32 -12.32 6.53
CA PHE A 146 -7.41 -11.44 6.16
C PHE A 146 -7.23 -10.85 4.76
N MET A 147 -6.02 -10.35 4.45
CA MET A 147 -5.72 -9.79 3.12
C MET A 147 -5.80 -10.85 2.03
N LEU A 148 -5.28 -12.06 2.27
CA LEU A 148 -5.37 -13.19 1.34
C LEU A 148 -6.84 -13.53 1.02
N ASP A 149 -7.67 -13.68 2.05
CA ASP A 149 -9.11 -13.96 1.90
C ASP A 149 -9.82 -12.86 1.10
N LYS A 150 -9.70 -11.60 1.54
CA LYS A 150 -10.41 -10.47 0.90
C LYS A 150 -9.93 -10.17 -0.51
N LEU A 151 -8.64 -10.41 -0.80
CA LEU A 151 -8.09 -10.27 -2.15
C LEU A 151 -8.30 -11.53 -3.01
N GLY A 152 -8.84 -12.61 -2.45
CA GLY A 152 -9.01 -13.91 -3.11
C GLY A 152 -7.69 -14.42 -3.68
N ILE A 153 -6.63 -14.39 -2.87
CA ILE A 153 -5.29 -14.87 -3.18
C ILE A 153 -5.05 -16.14 -2.36
N GLU A 154 -4.66 -17.22 -3.03
CA GLU A 154 -4.34 -18.49 -2.38
C GLU A 154 -2.97 -18.41 -1.69
N GLU A 155 -2.87 -18.93 -0.47
CA GLU A 155 -1.60 -19.07 0.24
C GLU A 155 -0.76 -20.18 -0.42
N LYS A 156 0.53 -19.92 -0.64
CA LYS A 156 1.51 -20.90 -1.16
C LYS A 156 2.56 -21.21 -0.14
#